data_AF-A0A941VZ16-F1
#
_entry.id   AF-A0A941VZ16-F1
#
_cell.length_a   1.000
_cell.length_b   1.000
_cell.length_c   1.000
_cell.angle_alpha   90.00
_cell.angle_beta   90.00
_cell.angle_gamma   90.00
#
_symmetry.space_group_name_H-M   'P 1'
#
loop_
_entity.id
_entity.type
_entity.pdbx_description
1 polymer ?
#
loop_
_entity_poly.entity_id
_entity_poly.type
_entity_poly.pdbx_seq_one_letter_code
_entity_poly.pdbx_strand_id
1 'polypeptide(L)'
;TGYASGWGAYWFGMNYPLRFLMAATAMIAVAVIHQQSENGPLARYRGFFKVWLSGGLFFAEMALWLLSLFGNFDRASDWWYQAGVAELVLFNGLWAGSNVALVGLGAHRAMRMLTGYGATFLVIQIYTLFFAHLAEHLGLLLSLLIAGGGALALTFWLEERRRGNAGILRKSAS
;
A
#
# COMPACT_ATOMS: atom_id res chain seq x y z
N THR A 1 -19.32 -33.92 -4.11
CA THR A 1 -20.03 -33.20 -5.20
C THR A 1 -19.43 -31.83 -5.53
N GLY A 2 -18.54 -31.24 -4.72
CA GLY A 2 -17.75 -30.04 -5.11
C GLY A 2 -16.44 -30.34 -5.86
N TYR A 3 -15.89 -31.54 -5.73
CA TYR A 3 -14.65 -31.96 -6.42
C TYR A 3 -14.86 -32.35 -7.90
N ALA A 4 -16.09 -32.70 -8.29
CA ALA A 4 -16.39 -33.22 -9.63
C ALA A 4 -17.07 -32.20 -10.54
N SER A 5 -17.40 -31.01 -10.04
CA SER A 5 -18.30 -30.11 -10.74
C SER A 5 -17.58 -29.02 -11.54
N GLY A 6 -16.25 -28.85 -11.42
CA GLY A 6 -15.55 -27.79 -12.17
C GLY A 6 -15.99 -26.36 -11.79
N TRP A 7 -16.75 -26.22 -10.69
CA TRP A 7 -17.20 -24.93 -10.15
C TRP A 7 -16.13 -24.19 -9.33
N GLY A 8 -15.01 -24.84 -9.01
CA GLY A 8 -13.84 -24.20 -8.39
C GLY A 8 -13.13 -23.22 -9.31
N ALA A 9 -13.52 -23.20 -10.59
CA ALA A 9 -13.04 -22.27 -11.58
C ALA A 9 -13.71 -20.88 -11.45
N TYR A 10 -13.22 -20.07 -10.51
CA TYR A 10 -12.96 -18.65 -10.76
C TYR A 10 -14.11 -17.76 -11.28
N TRP A 11 -15.36 -17.92 -10.82
CA TRP A 11 -16.50 -17.13 -11.35
C TRP A 11 -16.36 -15.59 -11.21
N PHE A 12 -15.39 -15.11 -10.42
CA PHE A 12 -14.98 -13.69 -10.42
C PHE A 12 -13.50 -13.46 -10.76
N GLY A 13 -12.78 -14.46 -11.27
CA GLY A 13 -11.37 -14.29 -11.64
C GLY A 13 -10.45 -13.85 -10.51
N MET A 14 -10.92 -13.88 -9.25
CA MET A 14 -10.27 -13.37 -8.04
C MET A 14 -9.00 -14.13 -7.63
N ASN A 15 -8.38 -14.87 -8.54
CA ASN A 15 -7.10 -15.54 -8.30
C ASN A 15 -5.90 -14.76 -8.87
N TYR A 16 -6.13 -13.53 -9.34
CA TYR A 16 -5.06 -12.69 -9.87
C TYR A 16 -5.04 -11.34 -9.15
N PRO A 17 -3.94 -11.02 -8.42
CA PRO A 17 -3.74 -9.71 -7.80
C PRO A 17 -3.98 -8.54 -8.77
N LEU A 18 -3.69 -8.72 -10.06
CA LEU A 18 -3.93 -7.70 -11.09
C LEU A 18 -5.42 -7.33 -11.26
N ARG A 19 -6.34 -8.29 -11.11
CA ARG A 19 -7.79 -8.01 -11.20
C ARG A 19 -8.29 -7.27 -9.97
N PHE A 20 -7.76 -7.59 -8.80
CA PHE A 20 -8.01 -6.80 -7.59
C PHE A 20 -7.48 -5.38 -7.73
N LEU A 21 -6.32 -5.20 -8.35
CA LEU A 21 -5.79 -3.87 -8.64
C LEU A 21 -6.74 -3.10 -9.57
N MET A 22 -7.24 -3.71 -10.65
CA MET A 22 -8.22 -3.08 -11.54
C MET A 22 -9.53 -2.72 -10.81
N ALA A 23 -10.08 -3.64 -10.01
CA ALA A 23 -11.28 -3.40 -9.23
C ALA A 23 -11.07 -2.26 -8.21
N ALA A 24 -9.91 -2.23 -7.56
CA ALA A 24 -9.51 -1.17 -6.63
C ALA A 24 -9.39 0.18 -7.34
N THR A 25 -8.77 0.23 -8.52
CA THR A 25 -8.72 1.45 -9.35
C THR A 25 -10.12 1.92 -9.73
N ALA A 26 -11.02 1.00 -10.10
CA ALA A 26 -12.42 1.34 -10.39
C ALA A 26 -13.12 1.92 -9.15
N MET A 27 -12.91 1.34 -7.96
CA MET A 27 -13.44 1.87 -6.70
C MET A 27 -12.90 3.26 -6.38
N ILE A 28 -11.61 3.51 -6.60
CA ILE A 28 -11.00 4.84 -6.43
C ILE A 28 -11.61 5.83 -7.42
N ALA A 29 -11.81 5.45 -8.68
CA ALA A 29 -12.43 6.29 -9.70
C ALA A 29 -13.88 6.65 -9.31
N VAL A 30 -14.67 5.68 -8.85
CA VAL A 30 -16.02 5.91 -8.30
C VAL A 30 -15.98 6.86 -7.11
N ALA A 31 -15.00 6.72 -6.21
CA ALA A 31 -14.82 7.63 -5.08
C ALA A 31 -14.53 9.07 -5.52
N VAL A 32 -13.69 9.27 -6.55
CA VAL A 32 -13.39 10.60 -7.09
C VAL A 32 -14.61 11.21 -7.79
N ILE A 33 -15.36 10.42 -8.56
CA ILE A 33 -16.61 10.88 -9.20
C ILE A 33 -17.66 11.25 -8.13
N HIS A 34 -17.76 10.46 -7.06
CA HIS A 34 -18.63 10.77 -5.92
C HIS A 34 -18.18 12.07 -5.25
N GLN A 35 -16.89 12.27 -5.00
CA GLN A 35 -16.34 13.51 -4.45
C GLN A 35 -16.73 14.74 -5.30
N GLN A 36 -16.69 14.62 -6.63
CA GLN A 36 -17.11 15.69 -7.54
C GLN A 36 -18.62 15.94 -7.48
N SER A 37 -19.42 14.88 -7.32
CA SER A 37 -20.87 14.94 -7.22
C SER A 37 -21.38 15.49 -5.88
N GLU A 38 -20.57 15.40 -4.81
CA GLU A 38 -20.84 16.02 -3.50
C GLU A 38 -20.78 17.56 -3.53
N ASN A 39 -20.23 18.17 -4.58
CA ASN A 39 -20.27 19.63 -4.79
C ASN A 39 -21.58 20.11 -5.47
N GLY A 40 -22.47 19.19 -5.84
CA GLY A 40 -23.77 19.49 -6.44
C GLY A 40 -24.90 18.66 -5.84
N PRO A 41 -25.49 17.70 -6.57
CA PRO A 41 -26.71 17.00 -6.17
C PRO A 41 -26.58 16.14 -4.92
N LEU A 42 -25.37 15.67 -4.58
CA LEU A 42 -25.11 14.80 -3.44
C LEU A 42 -24.51 15.53 -2.23
N ALA A 43 -24.70 16.84 -2.12
CA ALA A 43 -24.20 17.63 -0.98
C ALA A 43 -24.60 17.08 0.41
N ARG A 44 -25.73 16.36 0.49
CA ARG A 44 -26.22 15.67 1.70
C ARG A 44 -25.31 14.52 2.18
N TYR A 45 -24.52 13.92 1.29
CA TYR A 45 -23.62 12.80 1.60
C TYR A 45 -22.14 13.22 1.70
N ARG A 46 -21.88 14.51 1.91
CA ARG A 46 -20.53 15.07 2.01
C ARG A 46 -19.62 14.26 2.94
N GLY A 47 -18.52 13.77 2.39
CA GLY A 47 -17.50 12.99 3.09
C GLY A 47 -17.64 11.47 2.97
N PHE A 48 -18.73 10.94 2.42
CA PHE A 48 -18.89 9.50 2.20
C PHE A 48 -17.91 8.97 1.15
N PHE A 49 -17.47 9.82 0.21
CA PHE A 49 -16.43 9.46 -0.74
C PHE A 49 -15.14 8.95 -0.08
N LYS A 50 -14.81 9.41 1.15
CA LYS A 50 -13.60 8.99 1.86
C LYS A 50 -13.60 7.50 2.20
N VAL A 51 -14.77 6.91 2.45
CA VAL A 51 -14.90 5.47 2.75
C VAL A 51 -14.56 4.66 1.52
N TRP A 52 -15.13 5.03 0.36
CA TRP A 52 -14.84 4.39 -0.92
C TRP A 52 -13.38 4.56 -1.33
N LEU A 53 -12.84 5.77 -1.12
CA LEU A 53 -11.44 6.06 -1.40
C LEU A 53 -10.51 5.24 -0.50
N SER A 54 -10.82 5.12 0.80
CA SER A 54 -10.03 4.31 1.73
C SER A 54 -10.03 2.84 1.35
N GLY A 55 -11.21 2.29 1.05
CA GLY A 55 -11.35 0.89 0.67
C GLY A 55 -10.60 0.60 -0.62
N GLY A 56 -10.81 1.44 -1.65
CA GLY A 56 -10.11 1.31 -2.93
C GLY A 56 -8.59 1.42 -2.79
N LEU A 57 -8.08 2.39 -2.01
CA LEU A 57 -6.65 2.52 -1.75
C LEU A 57 -6.10 1.27 -1.04
N PHE A 58 -6.76 0.79 0.01
CA PHE A 58 -6.33 -0.40 0.72
C PHE A 58 -6.26 -1.64 -0.19
N PHE A 59 -7.29 -1.87 -1.01
CA PHE A 59 -7.27 -2.99 -1.96
C PHE A 59 -6.19 -2.85 -3.03
N ALA A 60 -5.93 -1.63 -3.52
CA ALA A 60 -4.86 -1.38 -4.48
C ALA A 60 -3.48 -1.67 -3.87
N GLU A 61 -3.24 -1.22 -2.64
CA GLU A 61 -1.99 -1.46 -1.91
C GLU A 61 -1.77 -2.95 -1.61
N MET A 62 -2.80 -3.67 -1.18
CA MET A 62 -2.73 -5.13 -0.98
C MET A 62 -2.44 -5.88 -2.28
N ALA A 63 -3.07 -5.47 -3.38
CA ALA A 63 -2.84 -6.08 -4.69
C ALA A 63 -1.41 -5.82 -5.19
N LEU A 64 -0.93 -4.58 -5.09
CA LEU A 64 0.43 -4.20 -5.47
C LEU A 64 1.48 -4.88 -4.61
N TRP A 65 1.25 -5.01 -3.30
CA TRP A 65 2.12 -5.76 -2.41
C TRP A 65 2.28 -7.22 -2.84
N LEU A 66 1.17 -7.92 -3.12
CA LEU A 66 1.22 -9.31 -3.61
C LEU A 66 1.90 -9.42 -4.98
N LEU A 67 1.62 -8.49 -5.91
CA LEU A 67 2.30 -8.45 -7.22
C LEU A 67 3.80 -8.20 -7.07
N SER A 68 4.21 -7.39 -6.09
CA SER A 68 5.63 -7.08 -5.83
C SER A 68 6.41 -8.29 -5.30
N LEU A 69 5.73 -9.21 -4.62
CA LEU A 69 6.32 -10.42 -4.05
C LEU A 69 6.34 -11.59 -5.04
N PHE A 70 5.24 -11.79 -5.76
CA PHE A 70 5.02 -13.01 -6.54
C PHE A 70 4.97 -12.79 -8.05
N GLY A 71 4.86 -11.55 -8.53
CA GLY A 71 4.61 -11.23 -9.93
C GLY A 71 3.18 -11.55 -10.36
N ASN A 72 2.89 -11.48 -11.67
CA ASN A 72 1.59 -11.85 -12.21
C ASN A 72 1.58 -13.36 -12.53
N PHE A 73 0.64 -14.11 -11.94
CA PHE A 73 0.51 -15.56 -12.09
C PHE A 73 0.04 -16.04 -13.50
N ASP A 74 0.11 -15.19 -14.52
CA ASP A 74 -0.62 -15.35 -15.79
C ASP A 74 0.17 -16.11 -16.87
N ARG A 75 1.37 -16.64 -16.57
CA ARG A 75 2.06 -17.59 -17.47
C ARG A 75 1.70 -19.03 -17.12
N ALA A 76 0.43 -19.37 -17.32
CA ALA A 76 -0.09 -20.73 -17.19
C ALA A 76 0.18 -21.61 -18.43
N SER A 77 1.13 -21.28 -19.31
CA SER A 77 1.38 -22.07 -20.53
C SER A 77 2.80 -22.59 -20.72
N ASP A 78 3.77 -22.26 -19.88
CA ASP A 78 5.13 -22.79 -20.05
C ASP A 78 5.69 -23.31 -18.73
N TRP A 79 6.00 -24.59 -18.77
CA TRP A 79 6.34 -25.56 -17.75
C TRP A 79 7.60 -25.26 -16.89
N TRP A 80 8.08 -24.03 -16.82
CA TRP A 80 9.25 -23.69 -15.99
C TRP A 80 9.13 -22.32 -15.30
N TYR A 81 8.80 -22.42 -14.02
CA TYR A 81 8.65 -21.38 -13.01
C TYR A 81 9.82 -20.39 -12.98
N GLN A 82 9.55 -19.12 -13.31
CA GLN A 82 10.23 -17.92 -12.80
C GLN A 82 9.45 -16.72 -13.33
N ALA A 83 8.69 -16.04 -12.47
CA ALA A 83 8.35 -14.65 -12.76
C ALA A 83 9.68 -13.93 -13.05
N GLY A 84 9.81 -13.31 -14.23
CA GLY A 84 11.07 -12.72 -14.62
C GLY A 84 11.49 -11.68 -13.57
N VAL A 85 12.76 -11.64 -13.19
CA VAL A 85 13.29 -10.60 -12.26
C VAL A 85 12.83 -9.20 -12.68
N ALA A 86 12.74 -8.95 -13.98
CA ALA A 86 12.21 -7.70 -14.56
C ALA A 86 10.75 -7.39 -14.16
N GLU A 87 9.90 -8.42 -14.05
CA GLU A 87 8.49 -8.28 -13.67
C GLU A 87 8.33 -7.95 -12.19
N LEU A 88 9.09 -8.62 -11.32
CA LEU A 88 9.13 -8.31 -9.89
C LEU A 88 9.67 -6.90 -9.63
N VAL A 89 10.70 -6.49 -10.37
CA VAL A 89 11.25 -5.12 -10.31
C VAL A 89 10.22 -4.09 -10.79
N LEU A 90 9.50 -4.39 -11.88
CA LEU A 90 8.43 -3.52 -12.39
C LEU A 90 7.32 -3.33 -11.33
N PHE A 91 6.81 -4.41 -10.75
CA PHE A 91 5.74 -4.29 -9.74
C PHE A 91 6.21 -3.65 -8.44
N ASN A 92 7.45 -3.90 -8.01
CA ASN A 92 8.05 -3.15 -6.89
C ASN A 92 8.15 -1.66 -7.20
N GLY A 93 8.59 -1.31 -8.41
CA GLY A 93 8.66 0.08 -8.88
C GLY A 93 7.29 0.75 -8.94
N LEU A 94 6.27 0.05 -9.46
CA LEU A 94 4.89 0.53 -9.48
C LEU A 94 4.34 0.74 -8.07
N TRP A 95 4.62 -0.19 -7.16
CA TRP A 95 4.17 -0.07 -5.77
C TRP A 95 4.86 1.07 -5.04
N ALA A 96 6.17 1.23 -5.22
CA ALA A 96 6.94 2.34 -4.67
C ALA A 96 6.47 3.68 -5.24
N GLY A 97 6.26 3.74 -6.56
CA GLY A 97 5.73 4.90 -7.26
C GLY A 97 4.33 5.29 -6.78
N SER A 98 3.44 4.31 -6.59
CA SER A 98 2.10 4.50 -6.01
C SER A 98 2.20 5.17 -4.64
N ASN A 99 3.02 4.62 -3.75
CA ASN A 99 3.14 5.17 -2.40
C ASN A 99 3.75 6.58 -2.36
N VAL A 100 4.77 6.85 -3.17
CA VAL A 100 5.34 8.20 -3.31
C VAL A 100 4.30 9.17 -3.85
N ALA A 101 3.51 8.75 -4.85
CA ALA A 101 2.40 9.54 -5.37
C ALA A 101 1.34 9.80 -4.30
N LEU A 102 0.99 8.82 -3.46
CA LEU A 102 0.04 9.01 -2.35
C LEU A 102 0.55 10.01 -1.30
N VAL A 103 1.83 9.92 -0.93
CA VAL A 103 2.46 10.89 -0.02
C VAL A 103 2.45 12.29 -0.63
N GLY A 104 2.85 12.42 -1.90
CA GLY A 104 2.88 13.69 -2.63
C GLY A 104 1.49 14.31 -2.81
N LEU A 105 0.51 13.52 -3.25
CA LEU A 105 -0.89 13.95 -3.39
C LEU A 105 -1.51 14.28 -2.04
N GLY A 106 -1.21 13.50 -0.99
CA GLY A 106 -1.66 13.77 0.37
C GLY A 106 -1.11 15.09 0.91
N ALA A 107 0.18 15.38 0.64
CA ALA A 107 0.80 16.65 1.00
C ALA A 107 0.20 17.82 0.22
N HIS A 108 0.07 17.70 -1.10
CA HIS A 108 -0.47 18.77 -1.96
C HIS A 108 -1.96 19.05 -1.70
N ARG A 109 -2.76 18.03 -1.40
CA ARG A 109 -4.20 18.16 -1.12
C ARG A 109 -4.50 18.35 0.37
N ALA A 110 -3.48 18.48 1.22
CA ALA A 110 -3.59 18.52 2.69
C ALA A 110 -4.43 17.36 3.28
N MET A 111 -4.47 16.22 2.60
CA MET A 111 -5.23 15.04 3.01
C MET A 111 -4.33 14.10 3.82
N ARG A 112 -4.33 14.27 5.15
CA ARG A 112 -3.56 13.43 6.10
C ARG A 112 -3.78 11.93 5.91
N MET A 113 -4.95 11.54 5.42
CA MET A 113 -5.29 10.14 5.13
C MET A 113 -4.40 9.54 4.04
N LEU A 114 -4.21 10.23 2.91
CA LEU A 114 -3.39 9.71 1.80
C LEU A 114 -1.91 9.62 2.20
N THR A 115 -1.42 10.65 2.89
CA THR A 115 -0.05 10.64 3.41
C THR A 115 0.17 9.51 4.41
N GLY A 116 -0.81 9.24 5.27
CA GLY A 116 -0.75 8.13 6.24
C GLY A 116 -0.72 6.76 5.58
N TYR A 117 -1.50 6.56 4.52
CA TYR A 117 -1.46 5.34 3.71
C TYR A 117 -0.09 5.17 3.05
N GLY A 118 0.33 6.13 2.23
CA GLY A 118 1.58 6.02 1.48
C GLY A 118 2.81 5.88 2.38
N ALA A 119 2.86 6.58 3.53
CA ALA A 119 3.95 6.42 4.48
C ALA A 119 3.98 5.03 5.13
N THR A 120 2.83 4.51 5.55
CA THR A 120 2.74 3.16 6.15
C THR A 120 3.17 2.09 5.15
N PHE A 121 2.65 2.15 3.93
CA PHE A 121 2.95 1.15 2.90
C PHE A 121 4.38 1.26 2.38
N LEU A 122 5.01 2.44 2.34
CA LEU A 122 6.45 2.57 2.11
C LEU A 122 7.29 1.87 3.17
N VAL A 123 6.93 2.02 4.45
CA VAL A 123 7.64 1.34 5.54
C VAL A 123 7.51 -0.18 5.38
N ILE A 124 6.30 -0.68 5.07
CA ILE A 124 6.08 -2.11 4.80
C ILE A 124 6.89 -2.55 3.59
N GLN A 125 6.98 -1.76 2.53
CA GLN A 125 7.76 -2.08 1.33
C GLN A 125 9.25 -2.18 1.63
N ILE A 126 9.81 -1.19 2.33
CA ILE A 126 11.22 -1.18 2.74
C ILE A 126 11.52 -2.40 3.64
N TYR A 127 10.64 -2.68 4.61
CA TYR A 127 10.74 -3.86 5.46
C TYR A 127 10.74 -5.15 4.63
N THR A 128 9.81 -5.26 3.69
CA THR A 128 9.69 -6.45 2.82
C THR A 128 10.96 -6.63 1.97
N LEU A 129 11.45 -5.57 1.33
CA LEU A 129 12.67 -5.60 0.53
C LEU A 129 13.92 -5.90 1.35
N PHE A 130 14.00 -5.38 2.58
CA PHE A 130 15.08 -5.68 3.53
C PHE A 130 15.13 -7.18 3.84
N PHE A 131 14.00 -7.79 4.16
CA PHE A 131 13.95 -9.23 4.42
C PHE A 131 14.13 -10.08 3.16
N ALA A 132 13.71 -9.59 2.00
CA ALA A 132 13.88 -10.29 0.74
C ALA A 132 15.34 -10.31 0.23
N HIS A 133 16.12 -9.23 0.45
CA HIS A 133 17.45 -9.10 -0.16
C HIS A 133 18.59 -9.00 0.85
N LEU A 134 18.41 -8.32 1.98
CA LEU A 134 19.49 -8.07 2.95
C LEU A 134 19.53 -9.14 4.03
N ALA A 135 18.38 -9.70 4.43
CA ALA A 135 18.33 -10.64 5.55
C ALA A 135 19.04 -11.97 5.26
N GLU A 136 19.05 -12.42 4.00
CA GLU A 136 19.80 -13.62 3.59
C GLU A 136 21.31 -13.47 3.84
N HIS A 137 21.86 -12.26 3.65
CA HIS A 137 23.27 -11.98 3.83
C HIS A 137 23.67 -11.71 5.29
N LEU A 138 22.75 -11.19 6.09
CA LEU A 138 22.99 -10.78 7.48
C LEU A 138 22.72 -11.91 8.49
N GLY A 139 21.91 -12.91 8.14
CA GLY A 139 21.42 -13.92 9.06
C GLY A 139 20.25 -13.42 9.90
N LEU A 140 19.39 -14.35 10.35
CA LEU A 140 18.08 -14.04 10.94
C LEU A 140 18.17 -13.18 12.20
N LEU A 141 19.12 -13.46 13.10
CA LEU A 141 19.28 -12.71 14.36
C LEU A 141 19.68 -11.25 14.13
N LEU A 142 20.68 -10.99 13.28
CA LEU A 142 21.12 -9.63 12.96
C LEU A 142 20.04 -8.86 12.19
N SER A 143 19.33 -9.54 11.29
CA SER A 143 18.22 -8.95 10.54
C SER A 143 17.08 -8.49 11.46
N LEU A 144 16.70 -9.32 12.43
CA LEU A 144 15.69 -8.97 13.43
C LEU A 144 16.16 -7.84 14.35
N LEU A 145 17.43 -7.83 14.74
CA LEU A 145 17.99 -6.80 15.60
C LEU A 145 18.07 -5.44 14.88
N ILE A 146 18.45 -5.42 13.61
CA ILE A 146 18.48 -4.20 12.79
C ILE A 146 17.06 -3.70 12.51
N ALA A 147 16.15 -4.58 12.08
CA ALA A 147 14.78 -4.20 11.78
C ALA A 147 14.03 -3.73 13.04
N GLY A 148 14.10 -4.49 14.13
CA GLY A 148 13.47 -4.15 15.40
C GLY A 148 14.12 -2.93 16.07
N GLY A 149 15.45 -2.87 16.10
CA GLY A 149 16.21 -1.74 16.63
C GLY A 149 15.97 -0.46 15.83
N GLY A 150 15.92 -0.55 14.50
CA GLY A 150 15.59 0.56 13.62
C GLY A 150 14.17 1.08 13.84
N ALA A 151 13.18 0.19 13.99
CA ALA A 151 11.82 0.57 14.32
C ALA A 151 11.74 1.30 15.68
N LEU A 152 12.39 0.77 16.71
CA LEU A 152 12.44 1.41 18.03
C LEU A 152 13.13 2.78 17.99
N ALA A 153 14.29 2.88 17.34
CA ALA A 153 15.00 4.13 17.16
C ALA A 153 14.13 5.19 16.44
N LEU A 154 13.41 4.78 15.39
CA LEU A 154 12.48 5.65 14.69
C LEU A 154 11.34 6.12 15.61
N THR A 155 10.76 5.24 16.43
CA THR A 155 9.70 5.64 17.38
C THR A 155 10.20 6.64 18.40
N PHE A 156 11.37 6.42 19.00
CA PHE A 156 11.97 7.35 19.95
C PHE A 156 12.29 8.70 19.31
N TRP A 157 12.86 8.70 18.10
CA TRP A 157 13.16 9.92 17.37
C TRP A 157 11.91 10.72 17.01
N LEU A 158 10.83 10.06 16.60
CA LEU A 158 9.55 10.70 16.33
C LEU A 158 8.92 11.28 17.60
N GLU A 159 9.02 10.56 18.72
CA GLU A 159 8.53 11.02 20.03
C GLU A 159 9.32 12.23 20.52
N GLU A 160 10.65 12.22 20.37
CA GLU A 160 11.51 13.33 20.76
C GLU A 160 11.25 14.58 19.92
N ARG A 161 11.03 14.43 18.60
CA ARG A 161 10.59 15.54 17.74
C ARG A 161 9.23 16.10 18.14
N ARG A 162 8.28 15.25 18.53
CA ARG A 162 6.96 15.70 19.03
C ARG A 162 7.10 16.51 20.31
N ARG A 163 7.93 16.04 21.25
CA ARG A 163 8.20 16.73 22.52
C ARG A 163 8.92 18.06 22.31
N GLY A 164 9.91 18.10 21.43
CA GLY A 164 10.63 19.33 21.06
C GLY A 164 9.69 20.39 20.48
N ASN A 165 8.82 20.01 19.55
CA ASN A 165 7.84 20.94 18.96
C ASN A 165 6.78 21.41 19.98
N ALA A 166 6.35 20.55 20.90
CA ALA A 166 5.44 20.93 21.99
C ALA A 166 6.08 21.90 23.00
N GLY A 167 7.38 21.76 23.26
CA GLY A 167 8.14 22.67 24.11
C GLY A 167 8.32 24.07 23.50
N ILE A 168 8.54 24.16 22.19
CA ILE A 168 8.69 25.44 21.47
C ILE A 168 7.37 26.22 21.45
N LEU A 169 6.23 25.55 21.19
CA LEU A 169 4.92 26.20 21.17
C LEU A 169 4.52 26.77 22.54
N ARG A 170 4.91 26.09 23.62
CA ARG A 170 4.62 26.54 24.99
C ARG A 170 5.47 27.74 25.42
N LYS A 171 6.67 27.90 24.85
CA LYS A 171 7.58 29.04 25.11
C LYS A 171 7.24 30.29 24.29
N SER A 172 6.51 30.13 23.19
CA SER A 172 6.00 31.25 22.35
C SER A 172 4.68 31.82 22.86
N ALA A 173 4.00 31.14 23.78
CA ALA A 173 2.71 31.53 24.35
C ALA A 173 2.83 32.17 25.76
N SER A 174 4.06 32.31 26.27
CA SER A 174 4.41 33.00 27.52
C SER A 174 5.23 34.24 27.24
#